data_AF-A0AB38RLL1-F1
#
_entry.id   AF-A0AB38RLL1-F1
#
_cell.length_a   1.000
_cell.length_b   1.000
_cell.length_c   1.000
_cell.angle_alpha   90.00
_cell.angle_beta   90.00
_cell.angle_gamma   90.00
#
_symmetry.space_group_name_H-M   'P 1'
#
loop_
_entity.id
_entity.type
_entity.pdbx_description
1 polymer ?
#
loop_
_entity_poly.entity_id
_entity_poly.type
_entity_poly.pdbx_seq_one_letter_code
_entity_poly.pdbx_strand_id
1 'polypeptide(L)'
;MRLYPLTLALGISAAFLSPGSALAEPGESLSTACGSQLSNAEVGRIAELSDVTTLNGAGLPRLETAVERHREITSILVSHHDWRGLFSIGLDAVEHQAVMPLQRDPAAFADDEWAHSVSFELLRRYLVNVHAEFTGTPTDPAWSNYFALTRQCDASPARVAMAGYNAHLTVDLAHAVATSETTAEDVPDFYKIVDSIAVKGGSIVTLTKAEYDADLGPLWRFYFVGEGLDRLAGNSQPSELLLRAADSGYNTITLANGFALQNPQTRPGAEQEIDALWRTTDSALDVLSRLGGL
;
A
#
# COMPACT_ATOMS: atom_id res chain seq x y z
N MET A 1 56.31 -63.65 23.94
CA MET A 1 54.93 -63.32 23.57
C MET A 1 54.74 -61.81 23.71
N ARG A 2 54.82 -61.06 22.62
CA ARG A 2 54.54 -59.62 22.55
C ARG A 2 53.23 -59.45 21.79
N LEU A 3 52.22 -58.92 22.46
CA LEU A 3 50.89 -58.64 21.91
C LEU A 3 50.93 -57.27 21.21
N TYR A 4 50.64 -57.26 19.90
CA TYR A 4 50.35 -56.05 19.13
C TYR A 4 48.85 -55.75 19.23
N PRO A 5 48.41 -54.50 19.44
CA PRO A 5 47.02 -54.14 19.25
C PRO A 5 46.75 -53.91 17.75
N LEU A 6 45.79 -54.64 17.20
CA LEU A 6 45.16 -54.37 15.90
C LEU A 6 44.21 -53.16 16.08
N THR A 7 44.52 -52.05 15.42
CA THR A 7 43.59 -50.94 15.23
C THR A 7 42.76 -51.20 13.97
N LEU A 8 41.47 -51.50 14.15
CA LEU A 8 40.48 -51.56 13.06
C LEU A 8 39.93 -50.14 12.84
N ALA A 9 40.20 -49.54 11.69
CA ALA A 9 39.56 -48.30 11.26
C ALA A 9 38.29 -48.63 10.48
N LEU A 10 37.10 -48.39 11.06
CA LEU A 10 35.84 -48.37 10.31
C LEU A 10 35.67 -46.99 9.68
N GLY A 11 35.79 -46.91 8.36
CA GLY A 11 35.37 -45.74 7.59
C GLY A 11 33.85 -45.75 7.41
N ILE A 12 33.16 -44.80 8.03
CA ILE A 12 31.75 -44.52 7.79
C ILE A 12 31.68 -43.47 6.67
N SER A 13 31.35 -43.90 5.46
CA SER A 13 31.02 -42.99 4.36
C SER A 13 29.60 -42.45 4.58
N ALA A 14 29.49 -41.23 5.10
CA ALA A 14 28.23 -40.50 5.14
C ALA A 14 27.94 -39.95 3.73
N ALA A 15 26.94 -40.51 3.07
CA ALA A 15 26.38 -39.91 1.86
C ALA A 15 25.59 -38.65 2.26
N PHE A 16 26.11 -37.48 1.89
CA PHE A 16 25.37 -36.23 1.96
C PHE A 16 24.28 -36.24 0.89
N LEU A 17 23.07 -36.61 1.28
CA LEU A 17 21.86 -36.29 0.51
C LEU A 17 21.55 -34.81 0.77
N SER A 18 21.80 -33.95 -0.21
CA SER A 18 21.30 -32.59 -0.21
C SER A 18 19.77 -32.61 -0.09
N PRO A 19 19.15 -31.91 0.86
CA PRO A 19 17.71 -31.72 0.82
C PRO A 19 17.41 -30.86 -0.42
N GLY A 20 16.72 -31.44 -1.39
CA GLY A 20 16.11 -30.67 -2.46
C GLY A 20 15.13 -29.68 -1.83
N SER A 21 15.25 -28.40 -2.20
CA SER A 21 14.30 -27.36 -1.84
C SER A 21 12.93 -27.69 -2.45
N ALA A 22 12.13 -28.46 -1.73
CA ALA A 22 10.70 -28.50 -1.99
C ALA A 22 10.15 -27.13 -1.56
N LEU A 23 9.69 -26.34 -2.54
CA LEU A 23 8.89 -25.16 -2.25
C LEU A 23 7.69 -25.64 -1.42
N ALA A 24 7.60 -25.18 -0.18
CA ALA A 24 6.46 -25.48 0.68
C ALA A 24 5.19 -25.00 -0.03
N GLU A 25 4.16 -25.83 -0.06
CA GLU A 25 2.87 -25.38 -0.56
C GLU A 25 2.41 -24.19 0.29
N PRO A 26 1.96 -23.08 -0.33
CA PRO A 26 1.35 -22.00 0.41
C PRO A 26 0.23 -22.56 1.31
N GLY A 27 0.22 -22.21 2.59
CA GLY A 27 -0.86 -22.63 3.47
C GLY A 27 -2.22 -22.18 2.93
N GLU A 28 -3.29 -22.93 3.21
CA GLU A 28 -4.68 -22.63 2.81
C GLU A 28 -5.11 -21.18 3.15
N SER A 29 -4.48 -20.57 4.15
CA SER A 29 -4.68 -19.18 4.55
C SER A 29 -4.13 -18.14 3.55
N LEU A 30 -3.14 -18.47 2.74
CA LEU A 30 -2.51 -17.55 1.78
C LEU A 30 -3.30 -17.47 0.46
N SER A 31 -3.94 -18.57 0.07
CA SER A 31 -4.74 -18.66 -1.15
C SER A 31 -6.17 -18.13 -1.00
N THR A 32 -6.59 -17.81 0.24
CA THR A 32 -7.99 -17.53 0.55
C THR A 32 -8.17 -16.16 1.22
N ALA A 33 -9.00 -15.33 0.60
CA ALA A 33 -9.69 -14.18 1.17
C ALA A 33 -11.13 -14.17 0.65
N CYS A 34 -11.89 -13.10 0.88
CA CYS A 34 -13.19 -12.95 0.21
C CYS A 34 -12.98 -12.85 -1.31
N GLY A 35 -13.79 -13.57 -2.08
CA GLY A 35 -13.58 -13.80 -3.50
C GLY A 35 -13.45 -15.29 -3.83
N SER A 36 -12.97 -15.59 -5.03
CA SER A 36 -12.60 -16.96 -5.41
C SER A 36 -11.17 -17.28 -5.01
N GLN A 37 -10.89 -18.55 -4.73
CA GLN A 37 -9.57 -19.00 -4.28
C GLN A 37 -8.50 -18.79 -5.37
N LEU A 38 -7.33 -18.29 -4.97
CA LEU A 38 -6.15 -18.18 -5.83
C LEU A 38 -5.45 -19.54 -5.95
N SER A 39 -4.90 -19.83 -7.13
CA SER A 39 -4.01 -20.99 -7.31
C SER A 39 -2.66 -20.78 -6.63
N ASN A 40 -1.94 -21.87 -6.34
CA ASN A 40 -0.58 -21.80 -5.80
C ASN A 40 0.39 -21.04 -6.73
N ALA A 41 0.17 -21.12 -8.06
CA ALA A 41 0.96 -20.39 -9.03
C ALA A 41 0.71 -18.87 -8.95
N GLU A 42 -0.53 -18.45 -8.76
CA GLU A 42 -0.90 -17.04 -8.59
C GLU A 42 -0.38 -16.48 -7.26
N VAL A 43 -0.49 -17.24 -6.16
CA VAL A 43 0.11 -16.87 -4.87
C VAL A 43 1.63 -16.68 -5.00
N GLY A 44 2.31 -17.64 -5.64
CA GLY A 44 3.75 -17.55 -5.90
C GLY A 44 4.12 -16.37 -6.80
N ARG A 45 3.29 -16.07 -7.81
CA ARG A 45 3.50 -14.94 -8.72
C ARG A 45 3.34 -13.60 -8.02
N ILE A 46 2.31 -13.45 -7.17
CA ILE A 46 2.12 -12.23 -6.39
C ILE A 46 3.30 -12.03 -5.42
N ALA A 47 3.76 -13.09 -4.74
CA ALA A 47 4.93 -13.02 -3.87
C ALA A 47 6.19 -12.59 -4.63
N GLU A 48 6.43 -13.12 -5.85
CA GLU A 48 7.56 -12.72 -6.70
C GLU A 48 7.47 -11.24 -7.14
N LEU A 49 6.30 -10.81 -7.63
CA LEU A 49 6.08 -9.45 -8.11
C LEU A 49 6.24 -8.41 -7.01
N SER A 50 5.78 -8.75 -5.80
CA SER A 50 5.85 -7.87 -4.64
C SER A 50 7.21 -7.88 -3.93
N ASP A 51 8.13 -8.78 -4.31
CA ASP A 51 9.48 -8.81 -3.76
C ASP A 51 10.32 -7.62 -4.28
N VAL A 52 10.32 -6.54 -3.50
CA VAL A 52 11.05 -5.31 -3.82
C VAL A 52 12.57 -5.48 -3.76
N THR A 53 13.10 -6.56 -3.15
CA THR A 53 14.56 -6.79 -3.12
C THR A 53 15.11 -7.17 -4.49
N THR A 54 14.24 -7.60 -5.40
CA THR A 54 14.57 -7.91 -6.80
C THR A 54 14.44 -6.69 -7.73
N LEU A 55 13.97 -5.54 -7.23
CA LEU A 55 13.88 -4.30 -7.99
C LEU A 55 15.25 -3.62 -8.02
N ASN A 56 15.93 -3.77 -9.16
CA ASN A 56 17.24 -3.18 -9.40
C ASN A 56 17.14 -1.79 -10.05
N GLY A 57 18.21 -0.99 -9.95
CA GLY A 57 18.28 0.35 -10.54
C GLY A 57 17.82 1.47 -9.60
N ALA A 58 17.58 2.65 -10.18
CA ALA A 58 17.17 3.86 -9.48
C ALA A 58 16.33 4.77 -10.40
N GLY A 59 15.70 5.80 -9.82
CA GLY A 59 14.90 6.79 -10.56
C GLY A 59 13.68 6.19 -11.28
N LEU A 60 13.26 6.88 -12.35
CA LEU A 60 12.08 6.54 -13.14
C LEU A 60 12.02 5.07 -13.59
N PRO A 61 13.07 4.43 -14.16
CA PRO A 61 12.96 3.04 -14.61
C PRO A 61 12.61 2.05 -13.49
N ARG A 62 13.11 2.29 -12.26
CA ARG A 62 12.77 1.46 -11.10
C ARG A 62 11.32 1.66 -10.68
N LEU A 63 10.86 2.90 -10.65
CA LEU A 63 9.47 3.25 -10.37
C LEU A 63 8.52 2.61 -11.40
N GLU A 64 8.84 2.73 -12.69
CA GLU A 64 8.06 2.11 -13.78
C GLU A 64 7.96 0.60 -13.61
N THR A 65 9.07 -0.06 -13.30
CA THR A 65 9.07 -1.51 -13.05
C THR A 65 8.18 -1.86 -11.85
N ALA A 66 8.24 -1.09 -10.77
CA ALA A 66 7.41 -1.32 -9.60
C ALA A 66 5.91 -1.15 -9.90
N VAL A 67 5.54 -0.10 -10.65
CA VAL A 67 4.14 0.16 -11.05
C VAL A 67 3.61 -0.95 -11.96
N GLU A 68 4.37 -1.41 -12.95
CA GLU A 68 3.92 -2.51 -13.81
C GLU A 68 3.79 -3.83 -13.05
N ARG A 69 4.65 -4.10 -12.05
CA ARG A 69 4.48 -5.26 -11.17
C ARG A 69 3.24 -5.14 -10.29
N HIS A 70 2.98 -3.95 -9.74
CA HIS A 70 1.76 -3.68 -8.97
C HIS A 70 0.50 -3.87 -9.82
N ARG A 71 0.50 -3.41 -11.06
CA ARG A 71 -0.59 -3.65 -12.01
C ARG A 71 -0.85 -5.14 -12.25
N GLU A 72 0.20 -5.94 -12.43
CA GLU A 72 0.05 -7.39 -12.62
C GLU A 72 -0.53 -8.06 -11.36
N ILE A 73 -0.09 -7.68 -10.16
CA ILE A 73 -0.69 -8.12 -8.89
C ILE A 73 -2.18 -7.76 -8.85
N THR A 74 -2.51 -6.50 -9.14
CA THR A 74 -3.89 -6.00 -9.14
C THR A 74 -4.76 -6.79 -10.10
N SER A 75 -4.26 -7.09 -11.31
CA SER A 75 -4.98 -7.87 -12.31
C SER A 75 -5.33 -9.28 -11.82
N ILE A 76 -4.39 -9.94 -11.10
CA ILE A 76 -4.63 -11.27 -10.52
C ILE A 76 -5.70 -11.19 -9.42
N LEU A 77 -5.61 -10.20 -8.52
CA LEU A 77 -6.57 -10.07 -7.43
C LEU A 77 -7.98 -9.76 -7.96
N VAL A 78 -8.09 -8.84 -8.93
CA VAL A 78 -9.36 -8.46 -9.55
C VAL A 78 -10.01 -9.63 -10.29
N SER A 79 -9.24 -10.45 -11.03
CA SER A 79 -9.83 -11.60 -11.74
C SER A 79 -10.46 -12.65 -10.83
N HIS A 80 -10.10 -12.63 -9.55
CA HIS A 80 -10.66 -13.50 -8.52
C HIS A 80 -11.66 -12.81 -7.61
N HIS A 81 -11.93 -11.51 -7.80
CA HIS A 81 -12.61 -10.66 -6.83
C HIS A 81 -12.02 -10.79 -5.42
N ASP A 82 -10.70 -11.00 -5.32
CA ASP A 82 -9.99 -11.15 -4.06
C ASP A 82 -9.96 -9.79 -3.36
N TRP A 83 -10.59 -9.69 -2.17
CA TRP A 83 -10.72 -8.42 -1.46
C TRP A 83 -9.39 -7.79 -1.04
N ARG A 84 -8.28 -8.53 -1.09
CA ARG A 84 -6.93 -7.93 -0.95
C ARG A 84 -6.62 -6.93 -2.06
N GLY A 85 -7.33 -7.00 -3.18
CA GLY A 85 -7.25 -6.07 -4.32
C GLY A 85 -8.12 -4.80 -4.20
N LEU A 86 -8.92 -4.64 -3.14
CA LEU A 86 -9.83 -3.50 -2.97
C LEU A 86 -9.11 -2.15 -2.91
N PHE A 87 -7.95 -2.08 -2.26
CA PHE A 87 -7.07 -0.90 -2.33
C PHE A 87 -6.28 -0.86 -3.64
N SER A 88 -5.74 -2.00 -4.08
CA SER A 88 -4.83 -2.11 -5.23
C SER A 88 -5.45 -1.58 -6.51
N ILE A 89 -6.74 -1.88 -6.76
CA ILE A 89 -7.43 -1.41 -7.97
C ILE A 89 -7.48 0.10 -8.08
N GLY A 90 -7.68 0.79 -6.96
CA GLY A 90 -7.71 2.23 -6.94
C GLY A 90 -6.31 2.84 -6.98
N LEU A 91 -5.32 2.21 -6.35
CA LEU A 91 -3.92 2.61 -6.48
C LEU A 91 -3.43 2.48 -7.94
N ASP A 92 -3.68 1.35 -8.59
CA ASP A 92 -3.32 1.10 -9.99
C ASP A 92 -3.93 2.16 -10.92
N ALA A 93 -5.20 2.51 -10.68
CA ALA A 93 -5.88 3.54 -11.43
C ALA A 93 -5.17 4.91 -11.33
N VAL A 94 -4.81 5.36 -10.12
CA VAL A 94 -4.16 6.68 -9.95
C VAL A 94 -2.69 6.65 -10.36
N GLU A 95 -1.99 5.54 -10.18
CA GLU A 95 -0.62 5.39 -10.67
C GLU A 95 -0.56 5.59 -12.19
N HIS A 96 -1.44 4.91 -12.94
CA HIS A 96 -1.44 5.00 -14.39
C HIS A 96 -2.05 6.28 -14.95
N GLN A 97 -3.06 6.86 -14.28
CA GLN A 97 -3.80 8.00 -14.81
C GLN A 97 -3.32 9.36 -14.30
N ALA A 98 -2.63 9.40 -13.16
CA ALA A 98 -2.20 10.62 -12.49
C ALA A 98 -0.69 10.67 -12.26
N VAL A 99 -0.13 9.66 -11.59
CA VAL A 99 1.27 9.70 -11.12
C VAL A 99 2.23 9.49 -12.28
N MET A 100 2.16 8.37 -13.00
CA MET A 100 3.13 8.05 -14.05
C MET A 100 3.16 9.05 -15.21
N PRO A 101 2.03 9.63 -15.67
CA PRO A 101 2.08 10.73 -16.63
C PRO A 101 2.91 11.92 -16.14
N LEU A 102 2.80 12.28 -14.86
CA LEU A 102 3.56 13.36 -14.24
C LEU A 102 5.04 12.98 -14.08
N GLN A 103 5.33 11.76 -13.61
CA GLN A 103 6.69 11.24 -13.41
C GLN A 103 7.51 11.10 -14.70
N ARG A 104 6.84 10.98 -15.86
CA ARG A 104 7.47 10.88 -17.18
C ARG A 104 7.71 12.22 -17.86
N ASP A 105 7.11 13.30 -17.36
CA ASP A 105 7.31 14.64 -17.92
C ASP A 105 8.57 15.27 -17.28
N PRO A 106 9.66 15.46 -18.04
CA PRO A 106 10.92 16.01 -17.50
C PRO A 106 10.84 17.50 -17.13
N ALA A 107 9.69 18.14 -17.34
CA ALA A 107 9.43 19.51 -16.89
C ALA A 107 8.40 19.57 -15.75
N ALA A 108 7.94 18.42 -15.25
CA ALA A 108 6.91 18.38 -14.22
C ALA A 108 7.43 18.80 -12.84
N PHE A 109 8.70 18.54 -12.52
CA PHE A 109 9.25 18.78 -11.19
C PHE A 109 10.51 19.64 -11.23
N ALA A 110 10.78 20.34 -10.13
CA ALA A 110 12.04 21.01 -9.89
C ALA A 110 13.14 20.00 -9.56
N ASP A 111 12.79 18.92 -8.85
CA ASP A 111 13.64 17.78 -8.55
C ASP A 111 12.95 16.47 -8.98
N ASP A 112 13.31 15.99 -10.17
CA ASP A 112 12.80 14.73 -10.72
C ASP A 112 13.30 13.51 -9.91
N GLU A 113 14.52 13.57 -9.37
CA GLU A 113 15.09 12.44 -8.61
C GLU A 113 14.32 12.24 -7.30
N TRP A 114 14.03 13.34 -6.59
CA TRP A 114 13.16 13.33 -5.43
C TRP A 114 11.75 12.84 -5.78
N ALA A 115 11.15 13.33 -6.88
CA ALA A 115 9.80 12.95 -7.27
C ALA A 115 9.67 11.45 -7.59
N HIS A 116 10.66 10.87 -8.28
CA HIS A 116 10.73 9.41 -8.50
C HIS A 116 10.95 8.66 -7.19
N SER A 117 11.80 9.18 -6.29
CA SER A 117 12.11 8.58 -5.00
C SER A 117 10.88 8.48 -4.10
N VAL A 118 10.16 9.59 -3.89
CA VAL A 118 9.00 9.61 -2.98
C VAL A 118 7.85 8.74 -3.48
N SER A 119 7.60 8.73 -4.80
CA SER A 119 6.58 7.86 -5.40
C SER A 119 6.97 6.38 -5.31
N PHE A 120 8.26 6.07 -5.52
CA PHE A 120 8.76 4.72 -5.35
C PHE A 120 8.70 4.25 -3.90
N GLU A 121 9.13 5.06 -2.93
CA GLU A 121 9.10 4.68 -1.52
C GLU A 121 7.68 4.48 -1.00
N LEU A 122 6.72 5.26 -1.51
CA LEU A 122 5.31 5.08 -1.22
C LEU A 122 4.78 3.72 -1.72
N LEU A 123 4.98 3.41 -3.00
CA LEU A 123 4.59 2.11 -3.57
C LEU A 123 5.36 0.94 -2.93
N ARG A 124 6.65 1.10 -2.69
CA ARG A 124 7.52 0.07 -2.10
C ARG A 124 6.98 -0.40 -0.75
N ARG A 125 6.48 0.51 0.10
CA ARG A 125 5.91 0.17 1.41
C ARG A 125 4.67 -0.71 1.29
N TYR A 126 3.80 -0.40 0.34
CA TYR A 126 2.66 -1.27 0.03
C TYR A 126 3.12 -2.64 -0.48
N LEU A 127 4.04 -2.68 -1.46
CA LEU A 127 4.54 -3.94 -2.02
C LEU A 127 5.25 -4.83 -0.99
N VAL A 128 6.01 -4.27 -0.05
CA VAL A 128 6.59 -5.03 1.07
C VAL A 128 5.50 -5.72 1.89
N ASN A 129 4.39 -5.05 2.13
CA ASN A 129 3.27 -5.60 2.89
C ASN A 129 2.46 -6.63 2.09
N VAL A 130 2.32 -6.45 0.78
CA VAL A 130 1.78 -7.50 -0.12
C VAL A 130 2.68 -8.73 -0.11
N HIS A 131 3.99 -8.56 -0.22
CA HIS A 131 4.93 -9.68 -0.17
C HIS A 131 4.82 -10.42 1.15
N ALA A 132 4.74 -9.70 2.27
CA ALA A 132 4.59 -10.31 3.58
C ALA A 132 3.28 -11.11 3.71
N GLU A 133 2.15 -10.54 3.28
CA GLU A 133 0.86 -11.22 3.24
C GLU A 133 0.89 -12.50 2.39
N PHE A 134 1.54 -12.48 1.22
CA PHE A 134 1.60 -13.63 0.31
C PHE A 134 2.71 -14.64 0.61
N THR A 135 3.62 -14.32 1.55
CA THR A 135 4.66 -15.24 2.05
C THR A 135 4.39 -15.73 3.47
N GLY A 136 3.32 -15.25 4.11
CA GLY A 136 2.98 -15.59 5.49
C GLY A 136 3.94 -14.98 6.52
N THR A 137 4.65 -13.90 6.16
CA THR A 137 5.49 -13.15 7.11
C THR A 137 4.72 -11.97 7.70
N PRO A 138 5.14 -11.41 8.85
CA PRO A 138 4.42 -10.31 9.48
C PRO A 138 4.34 -9.06 8.60
N THR A 139 3.15 -8.46 8.52
CA THR A 139 2.92 -7.15 7.91
C THR A 139 2.99 -6.04 8.97
N ASP A 140 3.19 -4.81 8.52
CA ASP A 140 3.10 -3.62 9.38
C ASP A 140 1.67 -3.52 9.97
N PRO A 141 1.50 -2.94 11.19
CA PRO A 141 0.22 -2.98 11.90
C PRO A 141 -0.99 -2.46 11.09
N ALA A 142 -0.81 -1.37 10.34
CA ALA A 142 -1.87 -0.78 9.53
C ALA A 142 -2.30 -1.69 8.37
N TRP A 143 -1.34 -2.35 7.72
CA TRP A 143 -1.56 -3.31 6.65
C TRP A 143 -2.09 -4.64 7.17
N SER A 144 -1.66 -5.08 8.35
CA SER A 144 -2.21 -6.25 9.05
C SER A 144 -3.71 -6.08 9.31
N ASN A 145 -4.14 -4.89 9.76
CA ASN A 145 -5.56 -4.55 9.91
C ASN A 145 -6.32 -4.63 8.57
N TYR A 146 -5.77 -4.02 7.51
CA TYR A 146 -6.37 -4.10 6.17
C TYR A 146 -6.56 -5.55 5.73
N PHE A 147 -5.50 -6.37 5.70
CA PHE A 147 -5.59 -7.77 5.27
C PHE A 147 -6.49 -8.61 6.19
N ALA A 148 -6.60 -8.30 7.48
CA ALA A 148 -7.56 -8.98 8.35
C ALA A 148 -9.01 -8.69 7.94
N LEU A 149 -9.31 -7.46 7.51
CA LEU A 149 -10.63 -7.06 7.02
C LEU A 149 -10.98 -7.70 5.67
N THR A 150 -10.00 -7.97 4.80
CA THR A 150 -10.25 -8.61 3.48
C THR A 150 -10.74 -10.05 3.58
N ARG A 151 -10.71 -10.63 4.79
CA ARG A 151 -11.21 -11.98 5.09
C ARG A 151 -12.59 -11.97 5.78
N GLN A 152 -13.17 -10.79 6.01
CA GLN A 152 -14.47 -10.60 6.65
C GLN A 152 -15.54 -10.31 5.59
N CYS A 153 -16.07 -11.35 4.96
CA CYS A 153 -16.91 -11.18 3.76
C CYS A 153 -18.30 -10.59 4.04
N ASP A 154 -18.68 -10.51 5.31
CA ASP A 154 -19.89 -9.82 5.77
C ASP A 154 -19.64 -8.32 6.05
N ALA A 155 -18.39 -7.85 5.99
CA ALA A 155 -18.06 -6.43 6.13
C ALA A 155 -18.39 -5.66 4.86
N SER A 156 -18.52 -4.33 4.97
CA SER A 156 -18.63 -3.49 3.78
C SER A 156 -17.32 -3.53 2.98
N PRO A 157 -17.33 -3.83 1.67
CA PRO A 157 -16.13 -3.76 0.84
C PRO A 157 -15.60 -2.32 0.74
N ALA A 158 -16.46 -1.31 0.89
CA ALA A 158 -16.03 0.10 0.95
C ALA A 158 -15.24 0.38 2.24
N ARG A 159 -15.62 -0.20 3.38
CA ARG A 159 -14.83 -0.12 4.64
C ARG A 159 -13.46 -0.76 4.50
N VAL A 160 -13.39 -1.92 3.84
CA VAL A 160 -12.14 -2.65 3.60
C VAL A 160 -11.20 -1.82 2.71
N ALA A 161 -11.69 -1.31 1.57
CA ALA A 161 -10.92 -0.43 0.70
C ALA A 161 -10.38 0.81 1.46
N MET A 162 -11.24 1.47 2.24
CA MET A 162 -10.85 2.66 3.00
C MET A 162 -9.83 2.37 4.11
N ALA A 163 -9.78 1.14 4.64
CA ALA A 163 -8.72 0.74 5.57
C ALA A 163 -7.35 0.76 4.88
N GLY A 164 -7.28 0.30 3.62
CA GLY A 164 -6.07 0.34 2.80
C GLY A 164 -5.66 1.77 2.46
N TYR A 165 -6.61 2.62 2.05
CA TYR A 165 -6.33 4.05 1.84
C TYR A 165 -5.82 4.74 3.12
N ASN A 166 -6.42 4.44 4.27
CA ASN A 166 -5.98 5.00 5.54
C ASN A 166 -4.55 4.55 5.91
N ALA A 167 -4.20 3.28 5.69
CA ALA A 167 -2.83 2.79 5.88
C ALA A 167 -1.85 3.53 4.95
N HIS A 168 -2.19 3.64 3.67
CA HIS A 168 -1.30 4.22 2.67
C HIS A 168 -1.11 5.74 2.82
N LEU A 169 -2.20 6.49 3.01
CA LEU A 169 -2.16 7.96 3.07
C LEU A 169 -1.71 8.48 4.44
N THR A 170 -1.99 7.77 5.54
CA THR A 170 -1.55 8.18 6.89
C THR A 170 -0.12 7.73 7.17
N VAL A 171 0.14 6.43 6.96
CA VAL A 171 1.35 5.78 7.47
C VAL A 171 2.41 5.74 6.39
N ASP A 172 2.12 5.16 5.23
CA ASP A 172 3.15 4.96 4.20
C ASP A 172 3.66 6.30 3.66
N LEU A 173 2.76 7.26 3.38
CA LEU A 173 3.13 8.56 2.83
C LEU A 173 3.99 9.38 3.78
N ALA A 174 3.70 9.42 5.08
CA ALA A 174 4.54 10.11 6.06
C ALA A 174 5.96 9.53 6.07
N HIS A 175 6.05 8.20 6.06
CA HIS A 175 7.34 7.54 6.04
C HIS A 175 8.05 7.62 4.68
N ALA A 176 7.34 7.68 3.56
CA ALA A 176 7.90 7.89 2.23
C ALA A 176 8.53 9.27 2.15
N VAL A 177 7.82 10.32 2.61
CA VAL A 177 8.36 11.68 2.75
C VAL A 177 9.67 11.67 3.55
N ALA A 178 9.70 10.97 4.69
CA ALA A 178 10.89 10.89 5.53
C ALA A 178 12.04 10.09 4.89
N THR A 179 11.72 8.98 4.22
CA THR A 179 12.70 8.06 3.62
C THR A 179 13.34 8.67 2.37
N SER A 180 12.59 9.47 1.63
CA SER A 180 13.05 10.20 0.45
C SER A 180 13.75 11.52 0.78
N GLU A 181 14.05 11.76 2.07
CA GLU A 181 14.79 12.95 2.53
C GLU A 181 14.16 14.28 2.09
N THR A 182 12.82 14.31 2.02
CA THR A 182 12.05 15.46 1.53
C THR A 182 12.43 16.74 2.27
N THR A 183 12.69 17.80 1.53
CA THR A 183 13.06 19.12 2.01
C THR A 183 11.95 20.15 1.78
N ALA A 184 12.15 21.38 2.27
CA ALA A 184 11.21 22.48 2.03
C ALA A 184 11.09 22.86 0.54
N GLU A 185 12.13 22.60 -0.26
CA GLU A 185 12.16 22.91 -1.70
C GLU A 185 11.24 21.97 -2.50
N ASP A 186 11.02 20.76 -1.99
CA ASP A 186 10.20 19.71 -2.63
C ASP A 186 8.69 19.87 -2.37
N VAL A 187 8.31 20.69 -1.39
CA VAL A 187 6.92 20.87 -0.96
C VAL A 187 5.97 21.26 -2.10
N PRO A 188 6.32 22.18 -3.03
CA PRO A 188 5.46 22.48 -4.18
C PRO A 188 5.21 21.26 -5.07
N ASP A 189 6.22 20.40 -5.27
CA ASP A 189 6.11 19.22 -6.11
C ASP A 189 5.37 18.07 -5.39
N PHE A 190 5.51 17.97 -4.07
CA PHE A 190 4.65 17.12 -3.24
C PHE A 190 3.17 17.47 -3.44
N TYR A 191 2.81 18.76 -3.35
CA TYR A 191 1.44 19.20 -3.57
C TYR A 191 0.97 18.99 -5.02
N LYS A 192 1.88 19.08 -5.99
CA LYS A 192 1.59 18.77 -7.40
C LYS A 192 1.22 17.30 -7.60
N ILE A 193 1.94 16.37 -6.95
CA ILE A 193 1.65 14.93 -7.02
C ILE A 193 0.26 14.65 -6.43
N VAL A 194 -0.02 15.10 -5.21
CA VAL A 194 -1.29 14.80 -4.54
C VAL A 194 -2.49 15.49 -5.22
N ASP A 195 -2.32 16.71 -5.74
CA ASP A 195 -3.38 17.39 -6.52
C ASP A 195 -3.69 16.64 -7.83
N SER A 196 -2.68 16.11 -8.52
CA SER A 196 -2.86 15.27 -9.71
C SER A 196 -3.71 14.03 -9.40
N ILE A 197 -3.46 13.38 -8.26
CA ILE A 197 -4.24 12.23 -7.79
C ILE A 197 -5.67 12.65 -7.46
N ALA A 198 -5.87 13.75 -6.75
CA ALA A 198 -7.20 14.26 -6.40
C ALA A 198 -8.06 14.54 -7.64
N VAL A 199 -7.49 15.16 -8.68
CA VAL A 199 -8.17 15.44 -9.96
C VAL A 199 -8.59 14.15 -10.68
N LYS A 200 -7.87 13.04 -10.47
CA LYS A 200 -8.18 11.74 -11.08
C LYS A 200 -8.95 10.79 -10.16
N GLY A 201 -9.28 11.19 -8.93
CA GLY A 201 -9.93 10.34 -7.92
C GLY A 201 -11.29 9.75 -8.32
N GLY A 202 -11.95 10.26 -9.36
CA GLY A 202 -13.18 9.66 -9.89
C GLY A 202 -12.99 8.23 -10.43
N SER A 203 -11.79 7.87 -10.90
CA SER A 203 -11.51 6.51 -11.38
C SER A 203 -11.47 5.49 -10.25
N ILE A 204 -10.97 5.86 -9.07
CA ILE A 204 -10.98 5.04 -7.86
C ILE A 204 -12.41 4.60 -7.55
N VAL A 205 -13.34 5.55 -7.43
CA VAL A 205 -14.74 5.26 -7.10
C VAL A 205 -15.38 4.38 -8.17
N THR A 206 -15.15 4.71 -9.44
CA THR A 206 -15.77 4.01 -10.56
C THR A 206 -15.30 2.56 -10.66
N LEU A 207 -13.98 2.33 -10.61
CA LEU A 207 -13.40 1.00 -10.78
C LEU A 207 -13.66 0.10 -9.57
N THR A 208 -13.52 0.62 -8.34
CA THR A 208 -13.78 -0.18 -7.13
C THR A 208 -15.25 -0.61 -7.06
N LYS A 209 -16.18 0.27 -7.46
CA LYS A 209 -17.60 -0.09 -7.56
C LYS A 209 -17.87 -1.11 -8.66
N ALA A 210 -17.22 -0.98 -9.82
CA ALA A 210 -17.42 -1.89 -10.93
C ALA A 210 -16.93 -3.31 -10.63
N GLU A 211 -15.75 -3.45 -10.01
CA GLU A 211 -15.11 -4.74 -9.81
C GLU A 211 -15.46 -5.41 -8.47
N TYR A 212 -15.82 -4.64 -7.44
CA TYR A 212 -16.05 -5.17 -6.09
C TYR A 212 -17.40 -4.77 -5.47
N ASP A 213 -18.27 -4.07 -6.21
CA ASP A 213 -19.53 -3.49 -5.69
C ASP A 213 -19.31 -2.61 -4.45
N ALA A 214 -18.11 -2.04 -4.32
CA ALA A 214 -17.75 -1.15 -3.22
C ALA A 214 -18.04 0.31 -3.59
N ASP A 215 -19.14 0.86 -3.12
CA ASP A 215 -19.47 2.27 -3.36
C ASP A 215 -18.67 3.19 -2.42
N LEU A 216 -17.50 3.60 -2.86
CA LEU A 216 -16.71 4.64 -2.18
C LEU A 216 -17.32 6.02 -2.32
N GLY A 217 -18.30 6.21 -3.20
CA GLY A 217 -18.86 7.50 -3.57
C GLY A 217 -19.34 8.35 -2.39
N PRO A 218 -20.10 7.84 -1.39
CA PRO A 218 -20.50 8.61 -0.23
C PRO A 218 -19.32 9.14 0.60
N LEU A 219 -18.30 8.33 0.87
CA LEU A 219 -17.13 8.75 1.64
C LEU A 219 -16.17 9.60 0.84
N TRP A 220 -15.90 9.19 -0.40
CA TRP A 220 -15.15 10.01 -1.34
C TRP A 220 -15.84 11.36 -1.48
N ARG A 221 -17.18 11.40 -1.46
CA ARG A 221 -17.92 12.66 -1.43
C ARG A 221 -17.90 13.43 -0.12
N PHE A 222 -17.84 12.76 1.02
CA PHE A 222 -17.82 13.42 2.32
C PHE A 222 -16.44 13.96 2.68
N TYR A 223 -15.39 13.19 2.39
CA TYR A 223 -13.97 13.48 2.70
C TYR A 223 -13.29 14.25 1.56
N PHE A 224 -13.61 13.90 0.30
CA PHE A 224 -13.02 14.50 -0.90
C PHE A 224 -14.04 15.21 -1.82
N VAL A 225 -15.37 15.24 -1.57
CA VAL A 225 -16.36 16.05 -2.36
C VAL A 225 -17.12 17.10 -1.52
N GLY A 226 -16.76 17.30 -0.24
CA GLY A 226 -17.24 18.45 0.55
C GLY A 226 -18.76 18.47 0.85
N GLU A 227 -19.58 17.60 0.28
CA GLU A 227 -21.05 17.60 0.43
C GLU A 227 -21.49 17.38 1.90
N GLY A 228 -20.65 16.73 2.70
CA GLY A 228 -20.84 16.58 4.14
C GLY A 228 -20.68 17.88 4.92
N LEU A 229 -19.71 18.71 4.52
CA LEU A 229 -19.46 20.04 5.06
C LEU A 229 -20.49 21.05 4.54
N ASP A 230 -20.94 20.92 3.28
CA ASP A 230 -21.98 21.77 2.69
C ASP A 230 -23.33 21.64 3.43
N ARG A 231 -23.66 20.44 3.94
CA ARG A 231 -24.84 20.23 4.80
C ARG A 231 -24.72 20.89 6.17
N LEU A 232 -23.51 21.14 6.68
CA LEU A 232 -23.26 21.83 7.94
C LEU A 232 -23.07 23.35 7.76
N ALA A 233 -22.61 23.79 6.58
CA ALA A 233 -22.24 25.17 6.30
C ALA A 233 -23.30 25.97 5.49
N GLY A 234 -24.27 25.30 4.85
CA GLY A 234 -25.30 25.96 4.05
C GLY A 234 -24.77 26.37 2.66
N ASN A 235 -25.18 25.60 1.64
CA ASN A 235 -24.78 25.67 0.23
C ASN A 235 -24.55 27.09 -0.36
N SER A 236 -23.46 27.26 -1.14
CA SER A 236 -23.49 27.60 -2.59
C SER A 236 -22.16 28.18 -3.17
N GLN A 237 -21.00 27.55 -2.96
CA GLN A 237 -19.75 27.79 -3.74
C GLN A 237 -18.93 26.48 -3.88
N PRO A 238 -18.04 26.34 -4.89
CA PRO A 238 -17.89 25.09 -5.62
C PRO A 238 -17.20 24.02 -4.77
N SER A 239 -17.88 22.88 -4.64
CA SER A 239 -17.40 21.70 -3.92
C SER A 239 -15.91 21.48 -4.18
N GLU A 240 -15.45 21.52 -5.44
CA GLU A 240 -14.06 21.35 -5.89
C GLU A 240 -12.99 22.09 -5.07
N LEU A 241 -13.21 23.36 -4.69
CA LEU A 241 -12.25 24.15 -3.91
C LEU A 241 -12.16 23.69 -2.45
N LEU A 242 -13.30 23.29 -1.87
CA LEU A 242 -13.34 22.69 -0.53
C LEU A 242 -12.63 21.33 -0.51
N LEU A 243 -12.62 20.62 -1.65
CA LEU A 243 -12.03 19.28 -1.80
C LEU A 243 -10.53 19.36 -1.73
N ARG A 244 -9.99 20.26 -2.56
CA ARG A 244 -8.56 20.54 -2.59
C ARG A 244 -8.10 21.08 -1.26
N ALA A 245 -8.93 21.85 -0.55
CA ALA A 245 -8.60 22.34 0.80
C ALA A 245 -8.56 21.21 1.85
N ALA A 246 -9.52 20.28 1.84
CA ALA A 246 -9.55 19.14 2.76
C ALA A 246 -8.42 18.15 2.47
N ASP A 247 -8.21 17.80 1.20
CA ASP A 247 -7.11 16.96 0.74
C ASP A 247 -5.75 17.62 1.05
N SER A 248 -5.59 18.92 0.76
CA SER A 248 -4.39 19.67 1.13
C SER A 248 -4.17 19.69 2.65
N GLY A 249 -5.23 19.80 3.45
CA GLY A 249 -5.14 19.78 4.91
C GLY A 249 -4.64 18.44 5.46
N TYR A 250 -5.16 17.33 4.95
CA TYR A 250 -4.72 16.00 5.34
C TYR A 250 -3.28 15.73 4.88
N ASN A 251 -2.97 16.06 3.61
CA ASN A 251 -1.63 15.94 3.05
C ASN A 251 -0.62 16.85 3.79
N THR A 252 -1.05 18.01 4.32
CA THR A 252 -0.21 18.86 5.18
C THR A 252 0.18 18.14 6.47
N ILE A 253 -0.76 17.47 7.14
CA ILE A 253 -0.50 16.73 8.39
C ILE A 253 0.48 15.58 8.12
N THR A 254 0.24 14.80 7.05
CA THR A 254 1.14 13.71 6.66
C THR A 254 2.53 14.21 6.30
N LEU A 255 2.65 15.30 5.54
CA LEU A 255 3.91 15.94 5.19
C LEU A 255 4.66 16.43 6.44
N ALA A 256 3.97 17.07 7.37
CA ALA A 256 4.55 17.53 8.63
C ALA A 256 5.08 16.36 9.48
N ASN A 257 4.33 15.26 9.57
CA ASN A 257 4.78 14.03 10.20
C ASN A 257 6.02 13.45 9.51
N GLY A 258 6.07 13.47 8.17
CA GLY A 258 7.23 13.05 7.41
C GLY A 258 8.48 13.89 7.71
N PHE A 259 8.37 15.22 7.80
CA PHE A 259 9.47 16.07 8.27
C PHE A 259 9.89 15.75 9.70
N ALA A 260 8.93 15.53 10.60
CA ALA A 260 9.20 15.22 12.00
C ALA A 260 9.88 13.85 12.18
N LEU A 261 9.61 12.87 11.33
CA LEU A 261 10.29 11.57 11.30
C LEU A 261 11.76 11.67 10.90
N GLN A 262 12.15 12.68 10.11
CA GLN A 262 13.55 12.87 9.71
C GLN A 262 14.44 13.30 10.88
N ASN A 263 13.90 13.98 11.90
CA ASN A 263 14.65 14.40 13.08
C ASN A 263 14.56 13.36 14.22
N PRO A 264 15.67 12.77 14.68
CA PRO A 264 15.67 11.75 15.75
C PRO A 264 15.03 12.20 17.07
N GLN A 265 15.02 13.51 17.37
CA GLN A 265 14.42 14.05 18.60
C GLN A 265 12.89 14.07 18.54
N THR A 266 12.31 14.29 17.36
CA THR A 266 10.86 14.37 17.15
C THR A 266 10.26 13.07 16.63
N ARG A 267 11.09 12.19 16.05
CA ARG A 267 10.66 10.90 15.48
C ARG A 267 9.75 10.09 16.40
N PRO A 268 10.06 9.84 17.69
CA PRO A 268 9.17 9.05 18.54
C PRO A 268 7.79 9.69 18.76
N GLY A 269 7.70 11.02 18.72
CA GLY A 269 6.43 11.74 18.81
C GLY A 269 5.64 11.65 17.50
N ALA A 270 6.31 11.80 16.36
CA ALA A 270 5.70 11.66 15.04
C ALA A 270 5.16 10.25 14.81
N GLU A 271 5.90 9.20 15.21
CA GLU A 271 5.42 7.81 15.15
C GLU A 271 4.12 7.60 15.96
N GLN A 272 4.04 8.19 17.16
CA GLN A 272 2.82 8.14 17.99
C GLN A 272 1.67 8.91 17.36
N GLU A 273 1.94 10.07 16.74
CA GLU A 273 0.93 10.87 16.06
C GLU A 273 0.38 10.15 14.83
N ILE A 274 1.25 9.54 14.02
CA ILE A 274 0.86 8.72 12.86
C ILE A 274 -0.01 7.55 13.30
N ASP A 275 0.39 6.78 14.32
CA ASP A 275 -0.40 5.65 14.83
C ASP A 275 -1.75 6.13 15.39
N ALA A 276 -1.78 7.22 16.16
CA ALA A 276 -3.01 7.78 16.71
C ALA A 276 -3.97 8.27 15.60
N LEU A 277 -3.44 8.95 14.58
CA LEU A 277 -4.21 9.43 13.44
C LEU A 277 -4.79 8.26 12.64
N TRP A 278 -3.98 7.23 12.37
CA TRP A 278 -4.41 6.03 11.67
C TRP A 278 -5.53 5.31 12.43
N ARG A 279 -5.35 5.03 13.73
CA ARG A 279 -6.36 4.34 14.56
C ARG A 279 -7.65 5.12 14.69
N THR A 280 -7.55 6.44 14.86
CA THR A 280 -8.72 7.32 14.99
C THR A 280 -9.52 7.33 13.70
N THR A 281 -8.83 7.44 12.56
CA THR A 281 -9.46 7.38 11.23
C THR A 281 -10.10 6.01 11.00
N ASP A 282 -9.39 4.91 11.29
CA ASP A 282 -9.91 3.55 11.12
C ASP A 282 -11.16 3.28 11.98
N SER A 283 -11.17 3.80 13.20
CA SER A 283 -12.33 3.74 14.11
C SER A 283 -13.52 4.53 13.55
N ALA A 284 -13.28 5.72 13.00
CA ALA A 284 -14.33 6.52 12.38
C ALA A 284 -14.91 5.82 11.14
N LEU A 285 -14.07 5.19 10.32
CA LEU A 285 -14.49 4.38 9.17
C LEU A 285 -15.36 3.19 9.58
N ASP A 286 -14.99 2.47 10.65
CA ASP A 286 -15.78 1.37 11.21
C ASP A 286 -17.16 1.84 11.70
N VAL A 287 -17.21 2.94 12.47
CA VAL A 287 -18.48 3.52 12.91
C VAL A 287 -19.34 3.94 11.73
N LEU A 288 -18.77 4.60 10.72
CA LEU A 288 -19.50 5.05 9.55
C LEU A 288 -20.07 3.87 8.75
N SER A 289 -19.30 2.79 8.60
CA SER A 289 -19.77 1.57 7.93
C SER A 289 -20.92 0.91 8.67
N ARG A 290 -20.84 0.79 10.00
CA ARG A 290 -21.95 0.25 10.82
C ARG A 290 -23.23 1.08 10.74
N LEU A 291 -23.12 2.37 10.43
CA LEU A 291 -24.25 3.27 10.21
C LEU A 291 -24.77 3.27 8.76
N GLY A 292 -24.21 2.43 7.89
CA GLY A 292 -24.58 2.34 6.48
C GLY A 292 -24.06 3.49 5.62
N GLY A 293 -23.06 4.23 6.11
CA GLY A 293 -22.35 5.24 5.34
C GLY A 293 -21.29 4.67 4.40
N LEU A 294 -20.99 3.36 4.55
CA LEU A 294 -20.13 2.53 3.70
C LEU A 294 -20.68 1.12 3.61
#